data_AF-A0A8H8NMV5-F1
#
_entry.id   AF-A0A8H8NMV5-F1
#
_cell.length_a   1.000
_cell.length_b   1.000
_cell.length_c   1.000
_cell.angle_alpha   90.00
_cell.angle_beta   90.00
_cell.angle_gamma   90.00
#
_symmetry.space_group_name_H-M   'P 1'
#
loop_
_entity.id
_entity.type
_entity.pdbx_description
1 polymer ?
#
loop_
_entity_poly.entity_id
_entity_poly.type
_entity_poly.pdbx_seq_one_letter_code
_entity_poly.pdbx_strand_id
1 'polypeptide(L)'
;MGQDISHSQYPPDETLQPGTYRISNAVTGTAVQVSDDDSTKIVTWQQHDRENQQWFLQRSGHGYRLRNRRHNAYLAVSNTDNHALVLKPILGVTTSFDSGISVQLADMNRVLDLHWGSGHNGNEIHIWNLDGGNMPHRIWRVERIGDDFGEETTDSRQEHELSQLRGELSKAKQELSDLHSLLYQRDETIRQLQQDLKAKEEALKHARKTDEESTQLRHQHSILESKFQQQQTETASLQAKMDRVEYLMSQMMNKPSGDPGAGNKWQTHSYSLRGTGSFKYWDFEYLEDDTKRMTLEQFGTNAKEEEYKQEVAYLQKELKCASKQVIACGTEL
;
A
#
# COMPACT_ATOMS: atom_id res chain seq x y z
N MET A 1 -19.50 -18.99 -26.60
CA MET A 1 -18.62 -18.44 -27.66
C MET A 1 -19.26 -17.15 -28.13
N GLY A 2 -18.89 -16.01 -27.52
CA GLY A 2 -19.32 -14.70 -28.00
C GLY A 2 -18.41 -14.32 -29.15
N GLN A 3 -18.98 -14.07 -30.33
CA GLN A 3 -18.22 -13.45 -31.40
C GLN A 3 -17.99 -11.99 -31.00
N ASP A 4 -16.72 -11.62 -30.81
CA ASP A 4 -16.32 -10.23 -30.67
C ASP A 4 -16.75 -9.48 -31.93
N ILE A 5 -17.63 -8.50 -31.74
CA ILE A 5 -18.13 -7.57 -32.77
C ILE A 5 -16.97 -6.64 -33.15
N SER A 6 -16.03 -7.17 -33.92
CA SER A 6 -14.78 -6.48 -34.27
C SER A 6 -14.98 -5.62 -35.51
N HIS A 7 -14.93 -4.31 -35.28
CA HIS A 7 -14.62 -3.25 -36.24
C HIS A 7 -15.56 -3.06 -37.43
N SER A 8 -16.74 -2.47 -37.19
CA SER A 8 -17.43 -1.68 -38.22
C SER A 8 -16.50 -0.56 -38.70
N GLN A 9 -16.36 -0.40 -40.03
CA GLN A 9 -15.56 0.68 -40.64
C GLN A 9 -16.18 2.07 -40.47
N TYR A 10 -17.41 2.16 -39.95
CA TYR A 10 -18.12 3.41 -39.75
C TYR A 10 -18.37 3.61 -38.25
N PRO A 11 -17.83 4.67 -37.63
CA PRO A 11 -18.12 4.97 -36.24
C PRO A 11 -19.61 5.37 -36.09
N PRO A 12 -20.25 5.03 -34.97
CA PRO A 12 -21.60 5.52 -34.66
C PRO A 12 -21.65 7.05 -34.73
N ASP A 13 -22.73 7.58 -35.29
CA ASP A 13 -22.97 9.02 -35.24
C ASP A 13 -23.24 9.43 -33.80
N GLU A 14 -22.30 10.18 -33.22
CA GLU A 14 -22.41 10.69 -31.86
C GLU A 14 -23.47 11.79 -31.74
N THR A 15 -23.91 12.38 -32.85
CA THR A 15 -24.93 13.44 -32.87
C THR A 15 -26.35 12.90 -32.71
N LEU A 16 -26.58 11.61 -33.00
CA LEU A 16 -27.89 10.99 -32.87
C LEU A 16 -28.21 10.73 -31.40
N GLN A 17 -29.25 11.39 -30.88
CA GLN A 17 -29.66 11.24 -29.49
C GLN A 17 -30.72 10.13 -29.35
N PRO A 18 -30.74 9.36 -28.26
CA PRO A 18 -31.89 8.50 -27.95
C PRO A 18 -33.22 9.28 -28.01
N GLY A 19 -34.26 8.61 -28.49
CA GLY A 19 -35.60 9.20 -28.63
C GLY A 19 -36.52 8.39 -29.52
N THR A 20 -37.66 8.97 -29.88
CA THR A 20 -38.63 8.36 -30.80
C THR A 20 -38.38 8.88 -32.21
N TYR A 21 -38.29 7.97 -33.16
CA TYR A 21 -37.95 8.25 -34.55
C TYR A 21 -38.95 7.62 -35.51
N ARG A 22 -39.06 8.24 -36.69
CA ARG A 22 -39.66 7.69 -37.89
C ARG A 22 -38.57 7.47 -38.93
N ILE A 23 -38.64 6.34 -39.63
CA ILE A 23 -37.70 6.00 -40.70
C ILE A 23 -38.51 5.87 -41.99
N SER A 24 -38.17 6.65 -43.02
CA SER A 24 -38.90 6.64 -44.30
C SER A 24 -37.95 6.59 -45.48
N ASN A 25 -38.29 5.86 -46.54
CA ASN A 25 -37.47 5.88 -47.75
C ASN A 25 -37.47 7.30 -48.36
N ALA A 26 -36.29 7.80 -48.75
CA ALA A 26 -36.11 9.18 -49.17
C ALA A 26 -36.78 9.49 -50.53
N VAL A 27 -37.03 8.46 -51.36
CA VAL A 27 -37.64 8.60 -52.69
C VAL A 27 -39.15 8.41 -52.64
N THR A 28 -39.61 7.30 -52.06
CA THR A 28 -41.03 6.95 -52.07
C THR A 28 -41.82 7.63 -50.96
N GLY A 29 -41.14 8.09 -49.90
CA GLY A 29 -41.78 8.62 -48.69
C GLY A 29 -42.51 7.57 -47.85
N THR A 30 -42.38 6.28 -48.18
CA THR A 30 -42.98 5.21 -47.40
C THR A 30 -42.16 4.96 -46.13
N ALA A 31 -42.85 4.80 -44.99
CA ALA A 31 -42.26 4.61 -43.68
C ALA A 31 -42.03 3.13 -43.37
N VAL A 32 -40.95 2.83 -42.66
CA VAL A 32 -40.65 1.51 -42.11
C VAL A 32 -41.66 1.19 -41.01
N GLN A 33 -42.39 0.11 -41.20
CA GLN A 33 -43.53 -0.29 -40.39
C GLN A 33 -43.44 -1.76 -39.98
N VAL A 34 -43.84 -2.09 -38.76
CA VAL A 34 -44.24 -3.46 -38.41
C VAL A 34 -45.64 -3.73 -38.96
N SER A 35 -45.79 -4.76 -39.78
CA SER A 35 -47.08 -5.10 -40.41
C SER A 35 -48.18 -5.28 -39.36
N ASP A 36 -49.35 -4.69 -39.60
CA ASP A 36 -50.53 -4.83 -38.73
C ASP A 36 -51.10 -6.26 -38.78
N ASP A 37 -50.99 -6.92 -39.93
CA ASP A 37 -51.48 -8.29 -40.15
C ASP A 37 -50.49 -9.35 -39.64
N ASP A 38 -49.20 -9.01 -39.61
CA ASP A 38 -48.13 -9.92 -39.20
C ASP A 38 -47.04 -9.17 -38.43
N SER A 39 -47.11 -9.20 -37.10
CA SER A 39 -46.15 -8.53 -36.22
C SER A 39 -44.72 -9.08 -36.28
N THR A 40 -44.47 -10.09 -37.11
CA THR A 40 -43.13 -10.60 -37.38
C THR A 40 -42.50 -9.91 -38.60
N LYS A 41 -43.31 -9.35 -39.52
CA LYS A 41 -42.85 -8.74 -40.76
C LYS A 41 -42.64 -7.24 -40.63
N ILE A 42 -41.53 -6.78 -41.20
CA ILE A 42 -41.28 -5.37 -41.46
C ILE A 42 -41.54 -5.09 -42.93
N VAL A 43 -42.33 -4.06 -43.19
CA VAL A 43 -42.70 -3.60 -44.53
C VAL A 43 -42.53 -2.08 -44.62
N THR A 44 -42.66 -1.54 -45.82
CA THR A 44 -42.91 -0.11 -45.99
C THR A 44 -44.39 0.15 -46.24
N TRP A 45 -44.86 1.29 -45.74
CA TRP A 45 -46.24 1.72 -45.90
C TRP A 45 -46.31 3.24 -46.03
N GLN A 46 -47.39 3.76 -46.59
CA GLN A 46 -47.63 5.20 -46.58
C GLN A 46 -47.53 5.76 -45.15
N GLN A 47 -46.79 6.85 -45.00
CA GLN A 47 -46.54 7.47 -43.70
C GLN A 47 -47.86 7.85 -43.01
N HIS A 48 -47.94 7.53 -41.71
CA HIS A 48 -49.00 7.92 -40.80
C HIS A 48 -48.49 7.97 -39.35
N ASP A 49 -49.26 8.55 -38.44
CA ASP A 49 -48.82 8.77 -37.05
C ASP A 49 -49.08 7.60 -36.08
N ARG A 50 -49.45 6.42 -36.59
CA ARG A 50 -49.65 5.23 -35.75
C ARG A 50 -48.32 4.70 -35.20
N GLU A 51 -48.40 4.11 -34.01
CA GLU A 51 -47.23 3.63 -33.25
C GLU A 51 -46.44 2.49 -33.93
N ASN A 52 -47.03 1.75 -34.87
CA ASN A 52 -46.32 0.71 -35.62
C ASN A 52 -45.33 1.26 -36.67
N GLN A 53 -45.33 2.57 -36.93
CA GLN A 53 -44.33 3.29 -37.73
C GLN A 53 -43.35 4.12 -36.87
N GLN A 54 -43.44 4.01 -35.55
CA GLN A 54 -42.61 4.75 -34.61
C GLN A 54 -41.61 3.81 -33.94
N TRP A 55 -40.36 4.27 -33.81
CA TRP A 55 -39.24 3.46 -33.34
C TRP A 55 -38.50 4.19 -32.22
N PHE A 56 -38.34 3.54 -31.08
CA PHE A 56 -37.43 3.97 -30.04
C PHE A 56 -36.00 3.66 -30.45
N LEU A 57 -35.19 4.70 -30.62
CA LEU A 57 -33.76 4.59 -30.79
C LEU A 57 -33.11 4.58 -29.42
N GLN A 58 -32.47 3.46 -29.07
CA GLN A 58 -31.83 3.25 -27.77
C GLN A 58 -30.33 2.97 -27.97
N ARG A 59 -29.47 3.50 -27.09
CA ARG A 59 -28.05 3.14 -27.09
C ARG A 59 -27.86 1.69 -26.65
N SER A 60 -26.96 0.98 -27.32
CA SER A 60 -26.62 -0.42 -27.05
C SER A 60 -25.17 -0.67 -27.48
N GLY A 61 -24.25 -0.86 -26.53
CA GLY A 61 -22.82 -1.00 -26.80
C GLY A 61 -22.26 0.17 -27.61
N HIS A 62 -21.59 -0.12 -28.73
CA HIS A 62 -21.02 0.88 -29.65
C HIS A 62 -22.01 1.44 -30.68
N GLY A 63 -23.32 1.35 -30.45
CA GLY A 63 -24.27 2.06 -31.31
C GLY A 63 -25.70 1.97 -30.85
N TYR A 64 -26.63 1.69 -31.78
CA TYR A 64 -28.06 1.83 -31.54
C TYR A 64 -28.85 0.55 -31.82
N ARG A 65 -29.97 0.42 -31.12
CA ARG A 65 -31.04 -0.53 -31.41
C ARG A 65 -32.34 0.23 -31.64
N LEU A 66 -33.17 -0.27 -32.55
CA LEU A 66 -34.46 0.29 -32.90
C LEU A 66 -35.57 -0.64 -32.40
N ARG A 67 -36.36 -0.19 -31.43
CA ARG A 67 -37.51 -0.92 -30.89
C ARG A 67 -38.79 -0.30 -31.41
N ASN A 68 -39.69 -1.08 -31.99
CA ASN A 68 -40.99 -0.55 -32.41
C ASN A 68 -41.81 -0.11 -31.18
N ARG A 69 -42.54 0.99 -31.29
CA ARG A 69 -43.33 1.56 -30.19
C ARG A 69 -44.56 0.72 -29.87
N ARG A 70 -45.26 0.22 -30.90
CA ARG A 70 -46.49 -0.60 -30.72
C ARG A 70 -46.18 -2.05 -30.36
N HIS A 71 -45.24 -2.63 -31.09
CA HIS A 71 -44.86 -4.02 -30.95
C HIS A 71 -43.57 -4.06 -30.16
N ASN A 72 -43.52 -4.75 -29.02
CA ASN A 72 -42.31 -4.90 -28.21
C ASN A 72 -41.25 -5.77 -28.95
N ALA A 73 -40.74 -5.26 -30.07
CA ALA A 73 -40.01 -5.96 -31.10
C ALA A 73 -38.91 -5.03 -31.62
N TYR A 74 -37.75 -5.60 -31.88
CA TYR A 74 -36.60 -4.86 -32.39
C TYR A 74 -36.46 -5.08 -33.89
N LEU A 75 -36.02 -4.04 -34.60
CA LEU A 75 -35.56 -4.16 -35.97
C LEU A 75 -34.33 -5.06 -35.98
N ALA A 76 -34.40 -6.18 -36.68
CA ALA A 76 -33.34 -7.17 -36.72
C ALA A 76 -33.44 -8.00 -37.99
N VAL A 77 -32.30 -8.46 -38.48
CA VAL A 77 -32.22 -9.22 -39.73
C VAL A 77 -32.26 -10.70 -39.41
N SER A 78 -33.14 -11.46 -40.09
CA SER A 78 -33.32 -12.88 -39.79
C SER A 78 -32.22 -13.78 -40.32
N ASN A 79 -31.48 -13.33 -41.33
CA ASN A 79 -30.41 -14.07 -42.01
C ASN A 79 -29.48 -13.08 -42.72
N THR A 80 -28.25 -13.51 -43.00
CA THR A 80 -27.20 -12.74 -43.66
C THR A 80 -27.19 -12.95 -45.17
N ASP A 81 -28.25 -13.49 -45.79
CA ASP A 81 -28.36 -13.65 -47.23
C ASP A 81 -28.98 -12.39 -47.86
N ASN A 82 -28.62 -12.08 -49.11
CA ASN A 82 -29.34 -11.06 -49.87
C ASN A 82 -30.82 -11.48 -49.98
N HIS A 83 -31.76 -10.54 -49.82
CA HIS A 83 -33.21 -10.78 -49.69
C HIS A 83 -33.70 -11.35 -48.35
N ALA A 84 -32.86 -11.40 -47.32
CA ALA A 84 -33.34 -11.79 -45.99
C ALA A 84 -34.35 -10.76 -45.44
N LEU A 85 -35.44 -11.28 -44.88
CA LEU A 85 -36.49 -10.50 -44.25
C LEU A 85 -36.02 -10.02 -42.86
N VAL A 86 -36.51 -8.85 -42.46
CA VAL A 86 -36.25 -8.30 -41.13
C VAL A 86 -37.27 -8.92 -40.16
N LEU A 87 -36.87 -9.90 -39.33
CA LEU A 87 -37.74 -10.67 -38.43
C LEU A 87 -37.09 -10.91 -37.04
N LYS A 88 -37.10 -9.89 -36.15
CA LYS A 88 -36.84 -10.00 -34.68
C LYS A 88 -35.51 -10.67 -34.22
N PRO A 89 -35.20 -10.56 -32.92
CA PRO A 89 -34.15 -9.68 -32.39
C PRO A 89 -32.72 -10.24 -32.56
N ILE A 90 -31.75 -9.37 -32.87
CA ILE A 90 -30.40 -9.28 -32.27
C ILE A 90 -29.74 -7.96 -32.74
N LEU A 91 -28.91 -7.41 -31.84
CA LEU A 91 -28.01 -6.26 -31.95
C LEU A 91 -27.62 -5.84 -33.39
N GLY A 92 -27.69 -4.53 -33.68
CA GLY A 92 -27.12 -3.96 -34.90
C GLY A 92 -27.28 -2.45 -35.05
N VAL A 93 -26.21 -1.74 -34.68
CA VAL A 93 -25.89 -0.30 -34.77
C VAL A 93 -26.24 0.38 -36.10
N THR A 94 -26.71 1.63 -35.99
CA THR A 94 -26.87 2.65 -37.06
C THR A 94 -25.66 3.60 -37.12
N THR A 95 -25.25 4.01 -38.33
CA THR A 95 -24.32 5.14 -38.61
C THR A 95 -24.89 6.07 -39.71
N SER A 96 -24.52 7.36 -39.68
CA SER A 96 -25.11 8.57 -40.35
C SER A 96 -25.03 8.65 -41.90
N PHE A 97 -25.57 9.64 -42.65
CA PHE A 97 -25.12 11.07 -42.77
C PHE A 97 -26.00 12.05 -43.64
N ASP A 98 -25.82 13.34 -43.34
CA ASP A 98 -25.80 14.65 -44.07
C ASP A 98 -26.60 15.04 -45.34
N SER A 99 -27.48 14.23 -45.94
CA SER A 99 -28.49 14.74 -46.92
C SER A 99 -29.55 13.72 -47.35
N GLY A 100 -29.44 12.50 -46.82
CA GLY A 100 -30.28 11.34 -47.09
C GLY A 100 -29.52 10.14 -46.51
N ILE A 101 -30.13 9.42 -45.58
CA ILE A 101 -29.47 8.53 -44.60
C ILE A 101 -29.58 7.08 -45.05
N SER A 102 -28.47 6.35 -45.26
CA SER A 102 -28.54 4.89 -45.37
C SER A 102 -28.57 4.25 -43.98
N VAL A 103 -29.58 3.41 -43.67
CA VAL A 103 -29.57 2.61 -42.43
C VAL A 103 -28.68 1.40 -42.67
N GLN A 104 -27.45 1.46 -42.18
CA GLN A 104 -26.46 0.40 -42.26
C GLN A 104 -26.52 -0.52 -41.04
N LEU A 105 -26.25 -1.81 -41.25
CA LEU A 105 -26.16 -2.81 -40.19
C LEU A 105 -24.71 -2.97 -39.72
N ALA A 106 -24.54 -3.17 -38.42
CA ALA A 106 -23.26 -3.04 -37.72
C ALA A 106 -22.13 -3.99 -38.15
N ASP A 107 -22.46 -5.15 -38.70
CA ASP A 107 -21.57 -6.30 -38.77
C ASP A 107 -21.24 -6.75 -40.19
N MET A 108 -21.90 -6.18 -41.20
CA MET A 108 -21.74 -6.57 -42.60
C MET A 108 -21.94 -5.32 -43.43
N ASN A 109 -21.09 -5.02 -44.42
CA ASN A 109 -21.21 -3.89 -45.36
C ASN A 109 -22.53 -3.95 -46.16
N ARG A 110 -23.65 -3.76 -45.47
CA ARG A 110 -25.01 -4.02 -45.91
C ARG A 110 -25.95 -2.98 -45.33
N VAL A 111 -26.93 -2.61 -46.14
CA VAL A 111 -27.88 -1.55 -45.86
C VAL A 111 -29.30 -2.03 -46.05
N LEU A 112 -30.25 -1.33 -45.41
CA LEU A 112 -31.66 -1.48 -45.72
C LEU A 112 -31.92 -1.06 -47.17
N ASP A 113 -32.58 -1.93 -47.91
CA ASP A 113 -32.90 -1.77 -49.32
C ASP A 113 -34.41 -1.94 -49.51
N LEU A 114 -35.07 -0.91 -50.05
CA LEU A 114 -36.47 -0.99 -50.40
C LEU A 114 -36.62 -1.83 -51.68
N HIS A 115 -37.31 -2.96 -51.60
CA HIS A 115 -37.40 -3.89 -52.72
C HIS A 115 -37.85 -3.20 -54.02
N TRP A 116 -36.96 -3.18 -55.01
CA TRP A 116 -37.16 -2.55 -56.33
C TRP A 116 -37.49 -1.05 -56.28
N GLY A 117 -37.27 -0.39 -55.13
CA GLY A 117 -37.67 1.00 -54.91
C GLY A 117 -39.17 1.26 -55.02
N SER A 118 -40.01 0.22 -54.86
CA SER A 118 -41.47 0.37 -55.00
C SER A 118 -42.08 1.03 -53.76
N GLY A 119 -42.88 2.07 -53.99
CA GLY A 119 -43.64 2.77 -52.95
C GLY A 119 -44.99 2.14 -52.61
N HIS A 120 -45.26 0.91 -53.06
CA HIS A 120 -46.51 0.23 -52.74
C HIS A 120 -46.59 -0.15 -51.26
N ASN A 121 -47.77 0.02 -50.69
CA ASN A 121 -48.06 -0.39 -49.32
C ASN A 121 -47.82 -1.90 -49.14
N GLY A 122 -47.05 -2.25 -48.11
CA GLY A 122 -46.70 -3.63 -47.81
C GLY A 122 -45.45 -4.12 -48.55
N ASN A 123 -44.75 -3.24 -49.30
CA ASN A 123 -43.52 -3.63 -49.99
C ASN A 123 -42.43 -4.01 -48.98
N GLU A 124 -41.65 -5.02 -49.33
CA GLU A 124 -40.65 -5.61 -48.43
C GLU A 124 -39.39 -4.74 -48.32
N ILE A 125 -38.70 -4.89 -47.18
CA ILE A 125 -37.39 -4.32 -46.94
C ILE A 125 -36.40 -5.47 -46.86
N HIS A 126 -35.37 -5.42 -47.68
CA HIS A 126 -34.30 -6.41 -47.72
C HIS A 126 -33.02 -5.81 -47.15
N ILE A 127 -32.07 -6.67 -46.80
CA ILE A 127 -30.68 -6.27 -46.63
C ILE A 127 -29.94 -6.48 -47.95
N TRP A 128 -29.15 -5.48 -48.35
CA TRP A 128 -28.35 -5.55 -49.56
C TRP A 128 -26.93 -5.07 -49.32
N ASN A 129 -25.97 -5.59 -50.08
CA ASN A 129 -24.59 -5.13 -50.04
C ASN A 129 -24.49 -3.63 -50.36
N LEU A 130 -23.58 -2.95 -49.68
CA LEU A 130 -23.16 -1.58 -49.99
C LEU A 130 -22.19 -1.57 -51.20
N ASP A 131 -22.44 -2.40 -52.21
CA ASP A 131 -21.72 -2.39 -53.48
C ASP A 131 -22.53 -1.66 -54.55
N GLY A 132 -21.82 -0.88 -55.39
CA GLY A 132 -22.40 -0.18 -56.54
C GLY A 132 -23.25 1.05 -56.22
N GLY A 133 -22.61 2.23 -56.17
CA GLY A 133 -23.25 3.55 -56.30
C GLY A 133 -24.30 3.93 -55.23
N ASN A 134 -24.67 5.22 -55.20
CA ASN A 134 -25.74 5.71 -54.34
C ASN A 134 -27.11 5.34 -54.94
N MET A 135 -27.63 4.15 -54.59
CA MET A 135 -28.92 3.70 -55.10
C MET A 135 -30.07 4.34 -54.31
N PRO A 136 -31.04 5.00 -54.97
CA PRO A 136 -32.07 5.77 -54.28
C PRO A 136 -32.97 4.95 -53.33
N HIS A 137 -33.16 3.65 -53.61
CA HIS A 137 -33.94 2.75 -52.76
C HIS A 137 -33.21 2.30 -51.47
N ARG A 138 -31.94 2.68 -51.30
CA ARG A 138 -31.14 2.46 -50.07
C ARG A 138 -31.02 3.71 -49.20
N ILE A 139 -31.61 4.81 -49.64
CA ILE A 139 -31.62 6.08 -48.93
C ILE A 139 -32.90 6.18 -48.11
N TRP A 140 -32.73 6.39 -46.81
CA TRP A 140 -33.76 6.55 -45.81
C TRP A 140 -33.65 7.93 -45.15
N ARG A 141 -34.71 8.38 -44.52
CA ARG A 141 -34.77 9.62 -43.75
C ARG A 141 -35.15 9.21 -42.34
N VAL A 142 -34.35 9.64 -41.38
CA VAL A 142 -34.53 9.36 -39.96
C VAL A 142 -34.97 10.67 -39.33
N GLU A 143 -36.27 10.77 -39.04
CA GLU A 143 -36.91 11.94 -38.47
C GLU A 143 -37.14 11.72 -36.98
N ARG A 144 -36.63 12.62 -36.14
CA ARG A 144 -36.91 12.60 -34.70
C ARG A 144 -38.30 13.17 -34.45
N ILE A 145 -39.17 12.39 -33.81
CA ILE A 145 -40.58 12.74 -33.55
C ILE A 145 -40.92 12.83 -32.05
N GLY A 146 -39.99 12.47 -31.15
CA GLY A 146 -40.19 12.62 -29.71
C GLY A 146 -38.94 12.34 -28.87
N ASP A 147 -39.00 12.73 -27.59
CA ASP A 147 -37.92 12.51 -26.60
C ASP A 147 -38.00 11.16 -25.89
N ASP A 148 -39.14 10.50 -25.94
CA ASP A 148 -39.32 9.18 -25.33
C ASP A 148 -38.44 8.14 -26.07
N PHE A 149 -37.64 7.40 -25.34
CA PHE A 149 -36.78 6.35 -25.88
C PHE A 149 -37.21 4.97 -25.38
N GLY A 150 -38.40 4.85 -24.80
CA GLY A 150 -38.96 3.62 -24.27
C GLY A 150 -38.26 3.17 -22.98
N GLU A 151 -38.95 2.37 -22.18
CA GLU A 151 -38.45 1.89 -20.89
C GLU A 151 -37.07 1.23 -21.03
N GLU A 152 -36.17 1.63 -20.14
CA GLU A 152 -34.80 1.16 -20.02
C GLU A 152 -34.83 -0.35 -19.71
N THR A 153 -34.37 -1.19 -20.64
CA THR A 153 -34.36 -2.64 -20.43
C THR A 153 -33.40 -2.98 -19.30
N THR A 154 -33.77 -3.99 -18.50
CA THR A 154 -32.95 -4.57 -17.42
C THR A 154 -31.46 -4.75 -17.72
N ASP A 155 -31.10 -4.91 -18.99
CA ASP A 155 -29.72 -5.05 -19.46
C ASP A 155 -28.82 -3.84 -19.13
N SER A 156 -29.29 -2.59 -19.29
CA SER A 156 -28.41 -1.43 -19.00
C SER A 156 -28.22 -1.21 -17.51
N ARG A 157 -29.22 -1.54 -16.69
CA ARG A 157 -29.08 -1.56 -15.22
C ARG A 157 -28.09 -2.63 -14.76
N GLN A 158 -28.18 -3.83 -15.34
CA GLN A 158 -27.24 -4.92 -15.07
C GLN A 158 -25.81 -4.57 -15.51
N GLU A 159 -25.65 -3.90 -16.65
CA GLU A 159 -24.34 -3.47 -17.16
C GLU A 159 -23.71 -2.39 -16.25
N HIS A 160 -24.51 -1.45 -15.73
CA HIS A 160 -24.06 -0.50 -14.71
C HIS A 160 -23.63 -1.21 -13.41
N GLU A 161 -24.45 -2.15 -12.91
CA GLU A 161 -24.11 -2.92 -11.70
C GLU A 161 -22.83 -3.76 -11.89
N LEU A 162 -22.65 -4.38 -13.06
CA LEU A 162 -21.42 -5.10 -13.40
C LEU A 162 -20.19 -4.19 -13.46
N SER A 163 -20.33 -3.00 -14.03
CA SER A 163 -19.25 -2.01 -14.08
C SER A 163 -18.84 -1.57 -12.67
N GLN A 164 -19.82 -1.30 -11.80
CA GLN A 164 -19.57 -0.93 -10.41
C GLN A 164 -18.86 -2.06 -9.64
N LEU A 165 -19.38 -3.29 -9.70
CA LEU A 165 -18.78 -4.45 -9.03
C LEU A 165 -17.35 -4.72 -9.53
N ARG A 166 -17.08 -4.49 -10.82
CA ARG A 166 -15.73 -4.62 -11.38
C ARG A 166 -14.77 -3.58 -10.82
N GLY A 167 -15.24 -2.35 -10.64
CA GLY A 167 -14.48 -1.28 -9.98
C GLY A 167 -14.15 -1.62 -8.52
N GLU A 168 -15.14 -2.06 -7.76
CA GLU A 168 -14.98 -2.47 -6.36
C GLU A 168 -14.02 -3.67 -6.22
N LEU A 169 -14.15 -4.67 -7.11
CA LEU A 169 -13.25 -5.82 -7.13
C LEU A 169 -11.80 -5.41 -7.43
N SER A 170 -11.59 -4.47 -8.35
CA SER A 170 -10.26 -3.94 -8.65
C SER A 170 -9.66 -3.22 -7.44
N LYS A 171 -10.47 -2.43 -6.72
CA LYS A 171 -10.06 -1.73 -5.50
C LYS A 171 -9.69 -2.71 -4.39
N ALA A 172 -10.54 -3.69 -4.11
CA ALA A 172 -10.28 -4.72 -3.09
C ALA A 172 -9.02 -5.55 -3.41
N LYS A 173 -8.77 -5.85 -4.69
CA LYS A 173 -7.57 -6.55 -5.13
C LYS A 173 -6.30 -5.72 -4.86
N GLN A 174 -6.36 -4.41 -5.09
CA GLN A 174 -5.24 -3.51 -4.77
C GLN A 174 -4.97 -3.46 -3.27
N GLU A 175 -6.02 -3.29 -2.46
CA GLU A 175 -5.90 -3.26 -0.99
C GLU A 175 -5.31 -4.57 -0.43
N LEU A 176 -5.71 -5.73 -0.98
CA LEU A 176 -5.12 -7.02 -0.62
C LEU A 176 -3.63 -7.12 -1.00
N SER A 177 -3.25 -6.58 -2.15
CA SER A 177 -1.85 -6.54 -2.57
C SER A 177 -1.01 -5.70 -1.61
N ASP A 178 -1.51 -4.53 -1.23
CA ASP A 178 -0.82 -3.62 -0.31
C ASP A 178 -0.68 -4.26 1.08
N LEU A 179 -1.73 -4.94 1.57
CA LEU A 179 -1.69 -5.66 2.84
C LEU A 179 -0.69 -6.82 2.82
N HIS A 180 -0.59 -7.56 1.72
CA HIS A 180 0.42 -8.61 1.57
C HIS A 180 1.84 -8.06 1.60
N SER A 181 2.10 -6.93 0.94
CA SER A 181 3.41 -6.27 1.02
C SER A 181 3.76 -5.85 2.45
N LEU A 182 2.78 -5.33 3.20
CA LEU A 182 2.96 -4.95 4.60
C LEU A 182 3.25 -6.16 5.50
N LEU A 183 2.53 -7.27 5.31
CA LEU A 183 2.78 -8.51 6.06
C LEU A 183 4.19 -9.04 5.80
N TYR A 184 4.63 -9.04 4.53
CA TYR A 184 5.98 -9.45 4.18
C TYR A 184 7.06 -8.62 4.88
N GLN A 185 6.88 -7.29 4.94
CA GLN A 185 7.79 -6.39 5.67
C GLN A 185 7.81 -6.66 7.18
N ARG A 186 6.66 -6.97 7.78
CA ARG A 186 6.57 -7.33 9.20
C ARG A 186 7.30 -8.63 9.49
N ASP A 187 7.16 -9.64 8.63
CA ASP A 187 7.86 -10.92 8.79
C ASP A 187 9.38 -10.77 8.68
N GLU A 188 9.86 -9.90 7.77
CA GLU A 188 11.29 -9.56 7.68
C GLU A 188 11.79 -8.91 8.98
N THR A 189 11.02 -7.95 9.51
CA THR A 189 11.35 -7.26 10.76
C THR A 189 11.40 -8.24 11.94
N ILE A 190 10.43 -9.15 12.02
CA ILE A 190 10.39 -10.19 13.06
C ILE A 190 11.64 -11.07 12.96
N ARG A 191 12.03 -11.48 11.75
CA ARG A 191 13.24 -12.28 11.54
C ARG A 191 14.50 -11.56 12.00
N GLN A 192 14.62 -10.27 11.69
CA GLN A 192 15.74 -9.45 12.13
C GLN A 192 15.79 -9.35 13.66
N LEU A 193 14.66 -9.05 14.30
CA LEU A 193 14.59 -8.96 15.76
C LEU A 193 14.92 -10.28 16.45
N GLN A 194 14.53 -11.42 15.88
CA GLN A 194 14.88 -12.74 16.39
C GLN A 194 16.40 -13.00 16.32
N GLN A 195 17.06 -12.60 15.24
CA GLN A 195 18.51 -12.70 15.11
C GLN A 195 19.23 -11.81 16.13
N ASP A 196 18.77 -10.57 16.29
CA ASP A 196 19.34 -9.62 17.25
C ASP A 196 19.17 -10.10 18.70
N LEU A 197 18.01 -10.64 19.04
CA LEU A 197 17.77 -11.24 20.36
C LEU A 197 18.72 -12.40 20.64
N LYS A 198 18.90 -13.30 19.66
CA LYS A 198 19.83 -14.42 19.78
C LYS A 198 21.27 -13.94 19.99
N ALA A 199 21.71 -12.96 19.22
CA ALA A 199 23.05 -12.38 19.38
C ALA A 199 23.26 -11.74 20.77
N LYS A 200 22.23 -11.03 21.28
CA LYS A 200 22.27 -10.44 22.63
C LYS A 200 22.28 -11.49 23.74
N GLU A 201 21.56 -12.60 23.58
CA GLU A 201 21.60 -13.72 24.53
C GLU A 201 22.98 -14.37 24.59
N GLU A 202 23.64 -14.56 23.45
CA GLU A 202 25.01 -15.08 23.39
C GLU A 202 26.01 -14.11 24.05
N ALA A 203 25.88 -12.81 23.77
CA ALA A 203 26.70 -11.77 24.42
C ALA A 203 26.52 -11.74 25.95
N LEU A 204 25.28 -11.89 26.44
CA LEU A 204 24.99 -11.96 27.87
C LEU A 204 25.58 -13.21 28.52
N LYS A 205 25.54 -14.38 27.86
CA LYS A 205 26.20 -15.59 28.35
C LYS A 205 27.71 -15.38 28.50
N HIS A 206 28.35 -14.73 27.52
CA HIS A 206 29.77 -14.40 27.60
C HIS A 206 30.07 -13.42 28.74
N ALA A 207 29.28 -12.36 28.90
CA ALA A 207 29.47 -11.39 29.96
C ALA A 207 29.35 -12.02 31.36
N ARG A 208 28.38 -12.93 31.57
CA ARG A 208 28.23 -13.67 32.83
C ARG A 208 29.45 -14.53 33.14
N LYS A 209 29.95 -15.26 32.13
CA LYS A 209 31.16 -16.08 32.30
C LYS A 209 32.38 -15.22 32.69
N THR A 210 32.55 -14.06 32.05
CA THR A 210 33.64 -13.13 32.38
C THR A 210 33.49 -12.55 33.79
N ASP A 211 32.26 -12.25 34.23
CA ASP A 211 32.02 -11.80 35.61
C ASP A 211 32.33 -12.90 36.63
N GLU A 212 31.93 -14.14 36.37
CA GLU A 212 32.29 -15.31 37.19
C GLU A 212 33.82 -15.46 37.30
N GLU A 213 34.55 -15.42 36.18
CA GLU A 213 36.02 -15.44 36.15
C GLU A 213 36.63 -14.27 36.96
N SER A 214 36.06 -13.07 36.84
CA SER A 214 36.48 -11.88 37.59
C SER A 214 36.22 -12.02 39.11
N THR A 215 35.08 -12.59 39.51
CA THR A 215 34.80 -12.88 40.93
C THR A 215 35.75 -13.92 41.49
N GLN A 216 36.11 -14.94 40.71
CA GLN A 216 37.09 -15.95 41.09
C GLN A 216 38.49 -15.35 41.29
N LEU A 217 38.93 -14.48 40.37
CA LEU A 217 40.20 -13.76 40.49
C LEU A 217 40.23 -12.85 41.72
N ARG A 218 39.14 -12.11 42.00
CA ARG A 218 39.01 -11.28 43.20
C ARG A 218 39.12 -12.12 44.49
N HIS A 219 38.50 -13.29 44.51
CA HIS A 219 38.61 -14.21 45.64
C HIS A 219 40.04 -14.72 45.84
N GLN A 220 40.73 -15.10 44.76
CA GLN A 220 42.14 -15.49 44.82
C GLN A 220 43.05 -14.36 45.31
N HIS A 221 42.83 -13.13 44.83
CA HIS A 221 43.56 -11.95 45.28
C HIS A 221 43.38 -11.72 46.79
N SER A 222 42.14 -11.80 47.28
CA SER A 222 41.83 -11.66 48.70
C SER A 222 42.58 -12.70 49.58
N ILE A 223 42.67 -13.95 49.13
CA ILE A 223 43.44 -15.01 49.83
C ILE A 223 44.95 -14.71 49.82
N LEU A 224 45.49 -14.24 48.69
CA LEU A 224 46.90 -13.89 48.60
C LEU A 224 47.24 -12.68 49.48
N GLU A 225 46.37 -11.70 49.53
CA GLU A 225 46.50 -10.51 50.36
C GLU A 225 46.49 -10.86 51.85
N SER A 226 45.60 -11.75 52.30
CA SER A 226 45.61 -12.20 53.69
C SER A 226 46.90 -12.94 54.07
N LYS A 227 47.44 -13.77 53.15
CA LYS A 227 48.72 -14.45 53.36
C LYS A 227 49.89 -13.46 53.45
N PHE A 228 49.87 -12.43 52.63
CA PHE A 228 50.88 -11.38 52.64
C PHE A 228 50.85 -10.59 53.96
N GLN A 229 49.66 -10.21 54.44
CA GLN A 229 49.50 -9.55 55.75
C GLN A 229 50.00 -10.44 56.90
N GLN A 230 49.74 -11.75 56.83
CA GLN A 230 50.28 -12.71 57.79
C GLN A 230 51.82 -12.71 57.78
N GLN A 231 52.45 -12.78 56.60
CA GLN A 231 53.90 -12.74 56.47
C GLN A 231 54.50 -11.42 56.97
N GLN A 232 53.83 -10.28 56.76
CA GLN A 232 54.27 -9.00 57.33
C GLN A 232 54.27 -9.04 58.86
N THR A 233 53.23 -9.61 59.46
CA THR A 233 53.09 -9.74 60.92
C THR A 233 54.19 -10.65 61.50
N GLU A 234 54.46 -11.79 60.84
CA GLU A 234 55.56 -12.69 61.21
C GLU A 234 56.92 -11.99 61.10
N THR A 235 57.17 -11.25 60.03
CA THR A 235 58.40 -10.48 59.82
C THR A 235 58.60 -9.42 60.91
N ALA A 236 57.56 -8.65 61.24
CA ALA A 236 57.59 -7.66 62.31
C ALA A 236 57.89 -8.30 63.68
N SER A 237 57.31 -9.47 63.95
CA SER A 237 57.59 -10.25 65.15
C SER A 237 59.04 -10.73 65.22
N LEU A 238 59.60 -11.22 64.10
CA LEU A 238 61.01 -11.60 64.01
C LEU A 238 61.94 -10.41 64.20
N GLN A 239 61.63 -9.25 63.60
CA GLN A 239 62.41 -8.02 63.80
C GLN A 239 62.45 -7.61 65.28
N ALA A 240 61.29 -7.60 65.96
CA ALA A 240 61.23 -7.28 67.39
C ALA A 240 62.06 -8.26 68.25
N LYS A 241 62.12 -9.54 67.89
CA LYS A 241 63.00 -10.52 68.54
C LYS A 241 64.48 -10.21 68.28
N MET A 242 64.84 -9.84 67.06
CA MET A 242 66.19 -9.47 66.68
C MET A 242 66.65 -8.22 67.46
N ASP A 243 65.84 -7.17 67.49
CA ASP A 243 66.12 -5.93 68.24
C ASP A 243 66.35 -6.23 69.74
N ARG A 244 65.57 -7.15 70.32
CA ARG A 244 65.75 -7.59 71.71
C ARG A 244 67.08 -8.33 71.93
N VAL A 245 67.49 -9.16 70.98
CA VAL A 245 68.78 -9.86 71.05
C VAL A 245 69.93 -8.86 70.91
N GLU A 246 69.84 -7.90 69.99
CA GLU A 246 70.83 -6.82 69.84
C GLU A 246 70.96 -5.97 71.10
N TYR A 247 69.82 -5.64 71.75
CA TYR A 247 69.82 -4.95 73.04
C TYR A 247 70.54 -5.75 74.13
N LEU A 248 70.23 -7.04 74.26
CA LEU A 248 70.89 -7.92 75.24
C LEU A 248 72.39 -8.06 74.97
N MET A 249 72.81 -8.17 73.70
CA MET A 249 74.22 -8.20 73.33
C MET A 249 74.93 -6.88 73.70
N SER A 250 74.29 -5.74 73.43
CA SER A 250 74.81 -4.41 73.78
C SER A 250 74.97 -4.25 75.31
N GLN A 251 74.02 -4.76 76.09
CA GLN A 251 74.11 -4.82 77.56
C GLN A 251 75.30 -5.64 78.05
N MET A 252 75.54 -6.81 77.45
CA MET A 252 76.66 -7.66 77.83
C MET A 252 78.02 -7.06 77.47
N MET A 253 78.10 -6.35 76.34
CA MET A 253 79.33 -5.70 75.86
C MET A 253 79.65 -4.38 76.60
N ASN A 254 78.64 -3.69 77.14
CA ASN A 254 78.80 -2.45 77.90
C ASN A 254 78.94 -2.66 79.42
N LYS A 255 79.33 -3.86 79.86
CA LYS A 255 79.60 -4.11 81.28
C LYS A 255 80.72 -3.16 81.75
N PRO A 256 80.45 -2.24 82.69
CA PRO A 256 81.46 -1.30 83.15
C PRO A 256 82.50 -2.08 83.95
N SER A 257 83.70 -2.21 83.39
CA SER A 257 84.92 -2.39 84.19
C SER A 257 85.00 -1.17 85.10
N GLY A 258 84.74 -1.39 86.39
CA GLY A 258 84.70 -0.32 87.37
C GLY A 258 86.00 0.48 87.37
N ASP A 259 85.89 1.75 87.04
CA ASP A 259 86.82 2.79 87.45
C ASP A 259 86.01 4.07 87.75
N PRO A 260 85.95 4.54 89.02
CA PRO A 260 85.22 5.74 89.38
C PRO A 260 86.11 6.97 89.16
N GLY A 261 86.02 7.57 87.98
CA GLY A 261 86.86 8.71 87.64
C GLY A 261 86.28 9.66 86.59
N ALA A 262 85.50 10.63 87.06
CA ALA A 262 85.35 11.98 86.51
C ALA A 262 84.76 12.20 85.09
N GLY A 263 83.75 13.09 85.05
CA GLY A 263 83.73 14.15 84.03
C GLY A 263 82.68 14.06 82.92
N ASN A 264 81.51 14.64 83.19
CA ASN A 264 80.64 15.41 82.28
C ASN A 264 80.90 15.32 80.77
N LYS A 265 79.90 14.80 80.03
CA LYS A 265 79.27 15.49 78.88
C LYS A 265 78.04 14.70 78.40
N TRP A 266 76.86 15.29 78.57
CA TRP A 266 75.65 14.86 77.88
C TRP A 266 75.79 15.19 76.39
N GLN A 267 76.11 14.19 75.56
CA GLN A 267 75.94 14.26 74.12
C GLN A 267 74.71 13.45 73.73
N THR A 268 73.61 14.17 73.55
CA THR A 268 72.43 13.75 72.79
C THR A 268 72.86 13.16 71.45
N HIS A 269 72.80 11.83 71.33
CA HIS A 269 72.86 11.15 70.04
C HIS A 269 71.45 11.08 69.48
N SER A 270 71.16 11.97 68.54
CA SER A 270 70.02 11.86 67.63
C SER A 270 70.27 10.69 66.69
N TYR A 271 69.55 9.58 66.85
CA TYR A 271 69.50 8.53 65.85
C TYR A 271 68.69 9.05 64.66
N SER A 272 69.40 9.46 63.60
CA SER A 272 68.82 9.66 62.27
C SER A 272 68.62 8.28 61.66
N LEU A 273 67.38 7.78 61.70
CA LEU A 273 66.92 6.68 60.84
C LEU A 273 66.98 7.19 59.39
N ARG A 274 68.13 7.01 58.76
CA ARG A 274 68.32 7.26 57.33
C ARG A 274 67.77 6.05 56.57
N GLY A 275 66.44 5.90 56.59
CA GLY A 275 65.71 5.04 55.68
C GLY A 275 65.61 5.73 54.33
N THR A 276 66.50 5.39 53.39
CA THR A 276 66.30 5.66 51.96
C THR A 276 65.19 4.74 51.46
N GLY A 277 63.96 5.09 51.81
CA GLY A 277 62.74 4.53 51.26
C GLY A 277 61.85 5.71 50.95
N SER A 278 61.58 5.91 49.66
CA SER A 278 60.64 6.91 49.16
C SER A 278 59.30 6.74 49.87
N PHE A 279 59.07 7.52 50.92
CA PHE A 279 57.74 7.77 51.46
C PHE A 279 57.02 8.63 50.43
N LYS A 280 56.36 7.98 49.48
CA LYS A 280 55.22 8.59 48.82
C LYS A 280 54.17 8.76 49.92
N TYR A 281 53.95 10.00 50.33
CA TYR A 281 52.70 10.40 50.96
C TYR A 281 51.57 9.89 50.06
N TRP A 282 50.83 8.92 50.57
CA TRP A 282 49.46 8.72 50.12
C TRP A 282 48.65 9.70 50.94
N ASP A 283 48.40 10.88 50.39
CA ASP A 283 47.28 11.70 50.82
C ASP A 283 46.02 10.88 50.54
N PHE A 284 45.50 10.22 51.57
CA PHE A 284 44.10 9.84 51.59
C PHE A 284 43.31 11.11 51.89
N GLU A 285 43.08 11.92 50.86
CA GLU A 285 41.85 12.69 50.82
C GLU A 285 40.71 11.68 50.88
N TYR A 286 39.99 11.67 52.00
CA TYR A 286 38.65 11.11 52.07
C TYR A 286 37.79 11.91 51.07
N LEU A 287 37.73 11.42 49.83
CA LEU A 287 36.70 11.78 48.86
C LEU A 287 35.41 11.11 49.32
N GLU A 288 34.75 11.73 50.30
CA GLU A 288 33.37 11.45 50.70
C GLU A 288 32.34 11.87 49.62
N ASP A 289 32.75 12.03 48.36
CA ASP A 289 31.89 12.52 47.28
C ASP A 289 31.99 11.71 45.97
N ASP A 290 32.62 10.53 45.97
CA ASP A 290 32.71 9.66 44.78
C ASP A 290 31.53 8.69 44.59
N THR A 291 30.50 8.77 45.46
CA THR A 291 29.20 8.12 45.19
C THR A 291 28.25 8.98 44.34
N LYS A 292 28.67 10.20 43.93
CA LYS A 292 27.88 11.08 43.04
C LYS A 292 28.47 11.32 41.66
N ARG A 293 29.64 10.77 41.33
CA ARG A 293 30.25 10.93 39.99
C ARG A 293 30.18 9.73 39.05
N MET A 294 29.66 8.59 39.49
CA MET A 294 29.37 7.43 38.64
C MET A 294 27.91 7.40 38.12
N THR A 295 27.34 8.55 37.79
CA THR A 295 26.03 8.62 37.09
C THR A 295 25.93 9.64 35.97
N LEU A 296 27.00 10.34 35.57
CA LEU A 296 26.84 11.42 34.58
C LEU A 296 27.96 11.62 33.54
N GLU A 297 28.88 10.67 33.33
CA GLU A 297 29.93 10.81 32.30
C GLU A 297 30.02 9.66 31.29
N GLN A 298 28.90 8.96 31.05
CA GLN A 298 28.80 8.00 29.93
C GLN A 298 27.52 8.11 29.08
N PHE A 299 26.84 9.26 29.10
CA PHE A 299 25.93 9.62 28.01
C PHE A 299 26.66 10.50 27.00
N GLY A 300 27.34 9.82 26.09
CA GLY A 300 27.74 10.41 24.82
C GLY A 300 26.52 11.02 24.12
N THR A 301 26.60 12.33 23.96
CA THR A 301 25.93 13.14 22.93
C THR A 301 24.40 13.10 22.88
N ASN A 302 23.83 14.17 23.45
CA ASN A 302 22.47 14.72 23.34
C ASN A 302 21.84 14.81 21.92
N ALA A 303 22.52 14.38 20.85
CA ALA A 303 21.97 14.46 19.49
C ALA A 303 20.81 13.48 19.29
N LYS A 304 20.93 12.24 19.81
CA LYS A 304 19.89 11.22 19.65
C LYS A 304 18.68 11.43 20.57
N GLU A 305 18.88 12.08 21.73
CA GLU A 305 17.76 12.38 22.62
C GLU A 305 16.88 13.51 22.06
N GLU A 306 17.50 14.55 21.47
CA GLU A 306 16.74 15.61 20.80
C GLU A 306 16.08 15.12 19.49
N GLU A 307 16.73 14.22 18.76
CA GLU A 307 16.12 13.54 17.61
C GLU A 307 14.91 12.69 18.04
N TYR A 308 15.02 11.94 19.14
CA TYR A 308 13.91 11.16 19.70
C TYR A 308 12.77 12.06 20.21
N LYS A 309 13.08 13.20 20.86
CA LYS A 309 12.06 14.18 21.28
C LYS A 309 11.36 14.82 20.08
N GLN A 310 12.08 15.11 19.01
CA GLN A 310 11.49 15.64 17.77
C GLN A 310 10.58 14.61 17.09
N GLU A 311 11.00 13.33 17.04
CA GLU A 311 10.21 12.25 16.46
C GLU A 311 8.94 11.98 17.28
N VAL A 312 9.03 11.96 18.60
CA VAL A 312 7.86 11.83 19.48
C VAL A 312 6.91 13.02 19.34
N ALA A 313 7.41 14.25 19.23
CA ALA A 313 6.60 15.44 19.00
C ALA A 313 5.89 15.42 17.63
N TYR A 314 6.57 14.91 16.59
CA TYR A 314 5.99 14.71 15.26
C TYR A 314 4.84 13.69 15.29
N LEU A 315 5.06 12.53 15.90
CA LEU A 315 4.04 11.47 16.01
C LEU A 315 2.82 11.92 16.83
N GLN A 316 3.02 12.69 17.90
CA GLN A 316 1.91 13.26 18.67
C GLN A 316 1.08 14.26 17.85
N LYS A 317 1.71 15.02 16.95
CA LYS A 317 1.03 15.95 16.06
C LYS A 317 0.20 15.22 14.99
N GLU A 318 0.78 14.19 14.37
CA GLU A 318 0.09 13.30 13.41
C GLU A 318 -1.14 12.64 14.05
N LEU A 319 -0.99 12.08 15.25
CA LEU A 319 -2.10 11.45 15.98
C LEU A 319 -3.24 12.43 16.26
N LYS A 320 -2.90 13.69 16.60
CA LYS A 320 -3.89 14.74 16.85
C LYS A 320 -4.60 15.20 15.57
N CYS A 321 -3.91 15.20 14.43
CA CYS A 321 -4.53 15.46 13.12
C CYS A 321 -5.47 14.33 12.70
N ALA A 322 -5.03 13.08 12.82
CA ALA A 322 -5.85 11.90 12.50
C ALA A 322 -7.11 11.84 13.38
N SER A 323 -6.98 12.10 14.69
CA SER A 323 -8.13 12.15 15.61
C SER A 323 -9.16 13.22 15.21
N LYS A 324 -8.71 14.39 14.73
CA LYS A 324 -9.62 15.44 14.23
C LYS A 324 -10.34 15.04 12.95
N GLN A 325 -9.67 14.34 12.03
CA GLN A 325 -10.30 13.84 10.80
C GLN A 325 -11.35 12.77 11.09
N VAL A 326 -11.08 11.86 12.01
CA VAL A 326 -12.06 10.84 12.44
C VAL A 326 -13.29 11.48 13.08
N ILE A 327 -13.10 12.54 13.89
CA ILE A 327 -14.22 13.28 14.48
C ILE A 327 -15.01 14.04 13.40
N ALA A 328 -14.34 14.66 12.43
CA ALA A 328 -15.00 15.40 11.35
C ALA A 328 -15.82 14.49 10.42
N CYS A 329 -15.28 13.34 10.03
CA CYS A 329 -15.98 12.36 9.20
C CYS A 329 -17.09 11.61 9.96
N GLY A 330 -17.02 11.54 11.29
CA GLY A 330 -18.03 10.88 12.12
C GLY A 330 -19.29 11.72 12.40
N THR A 331 -19.29 13.01 12.05
CA THR A 331 -20.44 13.93 12.24
C THR A 331 -21.31 14.15 11.00
N GLU A 332 -21.01 13.48 9.88
CA GLU A 332 -21.81 13.54 8.63
C GLU A 332 -22.63 12.25 8.37
N LEU A 333 -22.75 11.38 9.38
CA LEU A 333 -23.72 10.29 9.47
C LEU A 333 -24.77 10.63 10.53
#